data_AF-A0A952SYF0-F1
#
_entry.id   AF-A0A952SYF0-F1
#
_cell.length_a   1.000
_cell.length_b   1.000
_cell.length_c   1.000
_cell.angle_alpha   90.00
_cell.angle_beta   90.00
_cell.angle_gamma   90.00
#
_symmetry.space_group_name_H-M   'P 1'
#
loop_
_entity.id
_entity.type
_entity.pdbx_description
1 polymer ?
#
loop_
_entity_poly.entity_id
_entity_poly.type
_entity_poly.pdbx_seq_one_letter_code
_entity_poly.pdbx_strand_id
1 'polypeptide(L)'
;MKALVSQFHAIDITQLNRGGWLHPSTTYDWVWRTSKGAHVVTVTIAVRESALELSFPMESTRVLQRVSLAYSAGPHGGKRPWFTCPQCQRRVGVLYHIPSRPFFCRRCYSLAYPSQYHPRDRSYGRQHRMI
;
A
#
# COMPACT_ATOMS: atom_id res chain seq x y z
N MET A 1 16.22 -10.97 -14.79
CA MET A 1 15.43 -9.77 -15.18
C MET A 1 14.65 -9.30 -13.96
N LYS A 2 14.67 -8.01 -13.60
CA LYS A 2 13.95 -7.50 -12.41
C LYS A 2 12.51 -7.15 -12.77
N ALA A 3 11.56 -7.54 -11.92
CA ALA A 3 10.16 -7.17 -12.10
C ALA A 3 9.95 -5.66 -11.87
N LEU A 4 8.99 -5.08 -12.59
CA LEU A 4 8.69 -3.64 -12.53
C LEU A 4 7.65 -3.35 -11.45
N VAL A 5 7.78 -2.21 -10.77
CA VAL A 5 6.78 -1.79 -9.76
C VAL A 5 5.37 -1.61 -10.34
N SER A 6 5.24 -1.31 -11.64
CA SER A 6 3.94 -1.14 -12.32
C SER A 6 3.17 -2.45 -12.52
N GLN A 7 3.83 -3.60 -12.35
CA GLN A 7 3.21 -4.91 -12.47
C GLN A 7 2.46 -5.33 -11.20
N PHE A 8 2.61 -4.59 -10.10
CA PHE A 8 2.10 -4.97 -8.79
C PHE A 8 1.16 -3.91 -8.20
N HIS A 9 0.20 -4.38 -7.42
CA HIS A 9 -0.64 -3.51 -6.61
C HIS A 9 0.19 -2.86 -5.50
N ALA A 10 -0.15 -1.62 -5.16
CA ALA A 10 0.61 -0.85 -4.20
C ALA A 10 -0.30 0.02 -3.33
N ILE A 11 0.07 0.15 -2.06
CA ILE A 11 -0.51 1.10 -1.12
C ILE A 11 0.51 2.22 -0.94
N ASP A 12 0.07 3.45 -1.20
CA ASP A 12 0.88 4.66 -1.07
C ASP A 12 0.34 5.51 0.08
N ILE A 13 1.18 5.73 1.10
CA ILE A 13 0.76 6.44 2.30
C ILE A 13 0.41 7.90 2.04
N THR A 14 1.00 8.50 1.00
CA THR A 14 0.70 9.88 0.63
C THR A 14 -0.72 9.95 0.06
N GLN A 15 -1.17 8.93 -0.66
CA GLN A 15 -2.54 8.84 -1.18
C GLN A 15 -3.54 8.64 -0.04
N LEU A 16 -3.23 7.76 0.92
CA LEU A 16 -4.06 7.58 2.11
C LEU A 16 -4.18 8.88 2.91
N ASN A 17 -3.06 9.57 3.14
CA ASN A 17 -3.03 10.83 3.88
C ASN A 17 -3.81 11.94 3.19
N ARG A 18 -3.64 12.11 1.86
CA ARG A 18 -4.35 13.13 1.09
C ARG A 18 -5.86 12.89 1.02
N GLY A 19 -6.28 11.63 1.10
CA GLY A 19 -7.70 11.28 1.14
C GLY A 19 -8.32 11.29 2.54
N GLY A 20 -7.55 11.61 3.60
CA GLY A 20 -8.06 11.61 4.98
C GLY A 20 -8.22 10.22 5.60
N TRP A 21 -7.65 9.18 4.99
CA TRP A 21 -7.86 7.77 5.36
C TRP A 21 -6.92 7.23 6.45
N LEU A 22 -6.25 8.13 7.18
CA LEU A 22 -5.34 7.79 8.28
C LEU A 22 -5.91 8.20 9.64
N HIS A 23 -7.23 8.42 9.72
CA HIS A 23 -7.88 8.69 10.99
C HIS A 23 -7.89 7.41 11.86
N PRO A 24 -7.44 7.49 13.13
CA PRO A 24 -7.49 6.33 14.03
C PRO A 24 -8.90 5.75 14.15
N SER A 25 -8.98 4.44 14.38
CA SER A 25 -10.21 3.68 14.54
C SER A 25 -11.09 3.59 13.28
N THR A 26 -10.58 4.02 12.12
CA THR A 26 -11.24 3.81 10.83
C THR A 26 -10.83 2.46 10.24
N THR A 27 -11.80 1.73 9.69
CA THR A 27 -11.56 0.51 8.89
C THR A 27 -12.23 0.67 7.55
N TYR A 28 -11.53 0.32 6.46
CA TYR A 28 -12.06 0.43 5.11
C TYR A 28 -11.43 -0.59 4.16
N ASP A 29 -12.12 -0.90 3.08
CA ASP A 29 -11.58 -1.75 2.04
C ASP A 29 -10.83 -0.93 0.98
N TRP A 30 -9.60 -1.36 0.72
CA TRP A 30 -8.77 -0.91 -0.38
C TRP A 30 -8.80 -1.94 -1.50
N VAL A 31 -9.49 -1.59 -2.60
CA VAL A 31 -9.78 -2.52 -3.69
C VAL A 31 -9.09 -2.07 -4.97
N TRP A 32 -8.31 -2.96 -5.56
CA TRP A 32 -7.84 -2.78 -6.94
C TRP A 32 -8.75 -3.55 -7.89
N ARG A 33 -9.18 -2.87 -8.96
CA ARG A 33 -9.94 -3.47 -10.05
C ARG A 33 -9.14 -3.38 -11.33
N THR A 34 -9.03 -4.50 -12.04
CA THR A 34 -8.53 -4.52 -13.41
C THR A 34 -9.58 -3.98 -14.38
N SER A 35 -9.17 -3.38 -15.49
CA SER A 35 -10.05 -2.89 -16.57
C SER A 35 -10.97 -3.97 -17.17
N LYS A 36 -10.61 -5.25 -17.03
CA LYS A 36 -11.41 -6.42 -17.45
C LYS A 36 -12.31 -7.01 -16.35
N GLY A 37 -12.45 -6.35 -15.19
CA GLY A 37 -13.37 -6.74 -14.12
C GLY A 37 -13.06 -8.01 -13.33
N ALA A 38 -12.17 -8.88 -13.80
CA ALA A 38 -12.00 -10.23 -13.25
C ALA A 38 -11.10 -10.33 -12.00
N HIS A 39 -10.08 -9.48 -11.85
CA HIS A 39 -9.17 -9.55 -10.70
C HIS A 39 -9.47 -8.43 -9.72
N VAL A 40 -10.04 -8.81 -8.57
CA VAL A 40 -10.35 -7.93 -7.44
C VAL A 40 -9.47 -8.36 -6.27
N VAL A 41 -8.40 -7.62 -6.01
CA VAL A 41 -7.67 -7.77 -4.76
C VAL A 41 -8.25 -6.76 -3.78
N THR A 42 -8.79 -7.27 -2.68
CA THR A 42 -9.30 -6.45 -1.57
C THR A 42 -8.39 -6.61 -0.37
N VAL A 43 -7.85 -5.49 0.10
CA VAL A 43 -7.15 -5.39 1.38
C VAL A 43 -8.04 -4.59 2.32
N THR A 44 -8.40 -5.19 3.45
CA THR A 44 -9.05 -4.44 4.52
C THR A 44 -7.96 -3.74 5.33
N ILE A 45 -8.06 -2.42 5.45
CA ILE A 45 -7.11 -1.58 6.17
C ILE A 45 -7.81 -1.10 7.44
N ALA A 46 -7.28 -1.47 8.60
CA ALA A 46 -7.69 -0.91 9.87
C ALA A 46 -6.61 0.03 10.41
N VAL A 47 -6.97 1.29 10.65
CA VAL A 47 -6.06 2.32 11.14
C VAL A 47 -6.03 2.27 12.67
N ARG A 48 -4.84 2.04 13.23
CA ARG A 48 -4.53 2.14 14.66
C ARG A 48 -3.73 3.41 14.90
N GLU A 49 -3.56 3.78 16.17
CA GLU A 49 -2.86 5.03 16.55
C GLU A 49 -1.45 5.16 15.93
N SER A 50 -0.70 4.07 15.88
CA SER A 50 0.70 4.04 15.42
C SER A 50 0.98 3.01 14.32
N ALA A 51 -0.05 2.39 13.74
CA ALA A 51 0.10 1.34 12.74
C ALA A 51 -1.14 1.19 11.85
N LEU A 52 -0.97 0.59 10.68
CA LEU A 52 -2.05 -0.01 9.92
C LEU A 52 -2.04 -1.52 10.12
N GLU A 53 -3.22 -2.10 10.23
CA GLU A 53 -3.45 -3.53 10.17
C GLU A 53 -4.06 -3.85 8.81
N LEU A 54 -3.29 -4.57 7.98
CA LEU A 54 -3.68 -4.96 6.63
C LEU A 54 -4.16 -6.41 6.67
N SER A 55 -5.39 -6.66 6.25
CA SER A 55 -5.97 -7.99 6.12
C SER A 55 -6.25 -8.30 4.65
N PHE A 56 -5.57 -9.32 4.11
CA PHE A 56 -5.59 -9.61 2.67
C PHE A 56 -5.43 -11.11 2.39
N PRO A 57 -5.94 -11.60 1.24
CA PRO A 57 -5.77 -12.99 0.86
C PRO A 57 -4.31 -13.32 0.49
N MET A 58 -3.80 -14.42 1.03
CA MET A 58 -2.52 -15.01 0.67
C MET A 58 -2.72 -16.53 0.51
N GLU A 59 -2.54 -17.02 -0.71
CA GLU A 59 -2.83 -18.41 -1.07
C GLU A 59 -4.27 -18.81 -0.70
N SER A 60 -4.46 -19.76 0.22
CA SER A 60 -5.77 -20.23 0.69
C SER A 60 -6.26 -19.56 1.98
N THR A 61 -5.51 -18.60 2.53
CA THR A 61 -5.80 -17.99 3.84
C THR A 61 -5.86 -16.48 3.76
N ARG A 62 -6.43 -15.84 4.79
CA ARG A 62 -6.35 -14.39 4.97
C ARG A 62 -5.28 -14.08 6.01
N VAL A 63 -4.30 -13.27 5.64
CA VAL A 63 -3.19 -12.88 6.51
C VAL A 63 -3.48 -11.50 7.10
N LEU A 64 -3.25 -11.37 8.41
CA LEU A 64 -3.22 -10.09 9.11
C LEU A 64 -1.76 -9.63 9.24
N GLN A 65 -1.44 -8.49 8.63
CA GLN A 65 -0.11 -7.90 8.68
C GLN A 65 -0.16 -6.52 9.31
N ARG A 66 0.62 -6.33 10.37
CA ARG A 66 0.81 -5.02 11.00
C ARG A 66 1.93 -4.25 10.31
N VAL A 67 1.67 -2.99 9.98
CA VAL A 67 2.61 -2.04 9.37
C VAL A 67 2.67 -0.80 10.23
N SER A 68 3.79 -0.58 10.93
CA SER A 68 3.95 0.60 11.78
C SER A 68 3.98 1.88 10.95
N LEU A 69 3.43 2.95 11.52
CA LEU A 69 3.47 4.30 10.97
C LEU A 69 4.58 5.09 11.66
N ALA A 70 5.37 5.79 10.86
CA ALA A 70 6.31 6.79 11.34
C ALA A 70 5.90 8.16 10.81
N TYR A 71 6.21 9.21 11.55
CA TYR A 71 5.91 10.58 11.15
C TYR A 71 7.20 11.39 11.12
N SER A 72 7.32 12.25 10.12
CA SER A 72 8.34 13.30 10.09
C SER A 72 7.67 14.65 10.23
N ALA A 73 8.31 15.57 10.95
CA ALA A 73 7.89 16.96 10.96
C ALA A 73 7.99 17.51 9.53
N GLY A 74 6.91 18.09 9.05
CA GLY A 74 6.85 18.83 7.80
C GLY A 74 7.12 20.32 8.04
N PRO A 75 7.39 21.07 6.96
CA PRO A 75 7.39 22.53 7.03
C PRO A 75 6.04 23.03 7.57
N HIS A 76 6.07 24.07 8.41
CA HIS A 76 4.88 24.70 9.00
C HIS A 76 4.02 23.81 9.93
N GLY A 77 4.63 22.85 10.63
CA GLY A 77 3.94 22.08 11.67
C GLY A 77 3.08 20.90 11.16
N GLY A 78 3.06 20.66 9.85
CA GLY A 78 2.43 19.47 9.28
C GLY A 78 3.16 18.18 9.70
N LYS A 79 2.46 17.05 9.70
CA LYS A 79 3.08 15.72 9.88
C LYS A 79 3.06 14.96 8.57
N ARG A 80 4.22 14.49 8.12
CA ARG A 80 4.32 13.63 6.93
C ARG A 80 4.38 12.18 7.37
N PRO A 81 3.34 11.37 7.08
CA PRO A 81 3.34 9.96 7.44
C PRO A 81 4.25 9.14 6.52
N TRP A 82 4.79 8.06 7.06
CA TRP A 82 5.57 7.03 6.39
C TRP A 82 5.16 5.65 6.88
N PHE A 83 5.24 4.64 6.02
CA PHE A 83 5.24 3.26 6.48
C PHE A 83 6.62 2.89 7.00
N THR A 84 6.68 2.09 8.05
CA THR A 84 7.87 1.32 8.41
C THR A 84 7.75 -0.05 7.75
N CYS A 85 8.64 -0.35 6.79
CA CYS A 85 8.59 -1.61 6.07
C CYS A 85 8.79 -2.78 7.05
N PRO A 86 7.88 -3.77 7.13
CA PRO A 86 7.99 -4.83 8.13
C PRO A 86 9.22 -5.73 7.96
N GLN A 87 9.80 -5.83 6.76
CA GLN A 87 10.98 -6.65 6.50
C GLN A 87 12.30 -5.92 6.77
N CYS A 88 12.47 -4.68 6.29
CA CYS A 88 13.74 -3.95 6.42
C CYS A 88 13.73 -2.80 7.42
N GLN A 89 12.59 -2.56 8.09
CA GLN A 89 12.38 -1.53 9.11
C GLN A 89 12.67 -0.09 8.65
N ARG A 90 12.82 0.14 7.35
CA ARG A 90 13.04 1.46 6.76
C ARG A 90 11.72 2.19 6.58
N ARG A 91 11.77 3.53 6.72
CA ARG A 91 10.67 4.43 6.35
C ARG A 91 10.50 4.43 4.83
N VAL A 92 9.31 4.11 4.35
CA VAL A 92 8.97 4.05 2.92
C VAL A 92 7.62 4.67 2.66
N GLY A 93 7.44 5.27 1.49
CA GLY A 93 6.16 5.86 1.09
C GLY A 93 5.18 4.85 0.49
N VAL A 94 5.68 3.72 -0.02
CA VAL A 94 4.90 2.75 -0.78
C VAL A 94 5.25 1.33 -0.35
N LEU A 95 4.21 0.53 -0.11
CA LEU A 95 4.30 -0.92 0.04
C LEU A 95 3.63 -1.61 -1.13
N TYR A 96 4.23 -2.70 -1.59
CA TYR A 96 3.79 -3.46 -2.75
C TYR A 96 3.19 -4.79 -2.31
N HIS A 97 2.11 -5.16 -2.97
CA HIS A 97 1.47 -6.46 -2.88
C HIS A 97 1.93 -7.33 -4.04
N ILE A 98 2.66 -8.39 -3.73
CA ILE A 98 3.00 -9.44 -4.69
C ILE A 98 2.11 -10.64 -4.36
N PRO A 99 1.49 -11.30 -5.36
CA PRO A 99 0.68 -12.49 -5.11
C PRO A 99 1.40 -13.51 -4.22
N SER A 100 0.67 -14.05 -3.25
CA SER A 100 1.18 -15.03 -2.27
C SER A 100 2.33 -14.53 -1.39
N ARG A 101 2.50 -13.19 -1.23
CA ARG A 101 3.51 -12.62 -0.33
C ARG A 101 2.97 -11.44 0.48
N PRO A 102 3.56 -11.13 1.65
CA PRO A 102 3.17 -9.97 2.44
C PRO A 102 3.41 -8.62 1.75
N PHE A 103 2.97 -7.52 2.35
CA PHE A 103 3.32 -6.17 1.89
C PHE A 103 4.74 -5.80 2.31
N PHE A 104 5.62 -5.58 1.34
CA PHE A 104 6.98 -5.05 1.59
C PHE A 104 7.33 -3.91 0.64
N CYS A 105 8.44 -3.22 0.96
CA CYS A 105 8.91 -2.14 0.12
C CYS A 105 9.56 -2.65 -1.17
N ARG A 106 9.67 -1.74 -2.15
CA ARG A 106 10.39 -1.95 -3.42
C ARG A 106 11.75 -2.62 -3.25
N ARG A 107 12.54 -2.20 -2.23
CA ARG A 107 13.91 -2.70 -2.03
C ARG A 107 13.91 -4.16 -1.59
N CYS A 108 13.03 -4.54 -0.66
CA CYS A 108 12.90 -5.93 -0.21
C CYS A 108 12.47 -6.85 -1.34
N TYR A 109 11.64 -6.35 -2.27
CA TYR A 109 11.24 -7.08 -3.47
C TYR A 109 12.15 -6.89 -4.68
N SER A 110 13.26 -6.17 -4.54
CA SER A 110 14.20 -5.89 -5.63
C SER A 110 13.52 -5.36 -6.91
N LEU A 111 12.43 -4.60 -6.75
CA LEU A 111 11.64 -4.09 -7.87
C LEU A 111 12.36 -2.92 -8.56
N ALA A 112 12.33 -2.92 -9.89
CA ALA A 112 12.82 -1.83 -10.71
C ALA A 112 11.71 -0.81 -11.02
N TYR A 113 12.08 0.46 -11.17
CA TYR A 113 11.16 1.41 -11.79
C TYR A 113 11.14 1.18 -13.30
N PRO A 114 9.98 1.30 -13.97
CA PRO A 114 9.98 1.47 -15.41
C PRO A 114 10.84 2.70 -15.77
N SER A 115 11.85 2.50 -16.63
CA SER A 115 12.62 3.60 -17.21
C SER A 115 11.69 4.53 -17.98
N GLN A 116 11.92 5.84 -17.92
CA GLN A 116 10.99 6.90 -18.28
C GLN A 116 10.70 7.06 -19.80
N TYR A 117 10.21 6.03 -20.48
CA TYR A 117 9.63 6.12 -21.82
C TYR A 117 8.22 5.46 -21.80
N HIS A 118 7.23 6.19 -22.32
CA HIS A 118 5.76 6.09 -22.16
C HIS A 118 5.07 4.74 -22.52
N PRO A 119 3.76 4.51 -22.20
CA PRO A 119 2.76 5.42 -21.61
C PRO A 119 2.13 4.93 -20.29
N ARG A 120 1.28 5.80 -19.75
CA ARG A 120 0.55 5.74 -18.48
C ARG A 120 -0.40 4.52 -18.40
N ASP A 121 0.04 3.45 -17.77
CA ASP A 121 -0.87 2.54 -17.05
C ASP A 121 -0.60 2.62 -15.56
N ARG A 122 -0.98 3.77 -14.99
CA ARG A 122 -1.21 3.89 -13.55
C ARG A 122 -2.60 3.34 -13.28
N SER A 123 -2.78 2.03 -13.33
CA SER A 123 -3.97 1.38 -12.81
C SER A 123 -3.94 1.41 -11.27
N TYR A 124 -4.06 2.61 -10.70
CA TYR A 124 -4.63 2.78 -9.37
C TYR A 124 -6.12 2.53 -9.50
N GLY A 125 -6.53 1.27 -9.72
CA GLY A 125 -7.93 0.88 -9.62
C GLY A 125 -8.41 1.29 -8.23
N ARG A 126 -9.45 2.11 -8.15
CA ARG A 126 -9.99 2.64 -6.90
C ARG A 126 -11.51 2.57 -6.92
N GLN A 127 -12.06 1.78 -6.02
CA GLN A 127 -13.34 2.06 -5.37
C GLN A 127 -13.19 1.68 -3.90
N HIS A 128 -13.30 2.66 -3.02
CA HIS A 128 -13.23 2.45 -1.58
C HIS A 128 -14.66 2.24 -1.08
N ARG A 129 -14.86 1.17 -0.33
CA ARG A 129 -16.11 0.96 0.42
C ARG A 129 -15.77 1.11 1.90
N MET A 130 -16.40 2.09 2.54
CA MET A 130 -16.46 2.12 4.00
C MET A 130 -17.38 0.96 4.43
N ILE A 131 -16.88 0.14 5.36
CA ILE A 131 -17.65 -0.95 5.98
C ILE A 131 -18.36 -0.38 7.20
#